data_AF-A0A6P7GVG8-F1
#
_entry.id   AF-A0A6P7GVG8-F1
#
_cell.length_a   1.000
_cell.length_b   1.000
_cell.length_c   1.000
_cell.angle_alpha   90.00
_cell.angle_beta   90.00
_cell.angle_gamma   90.00
#
_symmetry.space_group_name_H-M   'P 1'
#
loop_
_entity.id
_entity.type
_entity.pdbx_description
1 polymer ?
#
loop_
_entity_poly.entity_id
_entity_poly.type
_entity_poly.pdbx_seq_one_letter_code
_entity_poly.pdbx_strand_id
1 'polypeptide(L)'
;MTYYLHSSRPLSELKTLPISLMAKLIAHPDLFVIQTEYSIYVMLKYWMYYQIFPESDEPSINTINEYFCSLTETLPYLLTAEGKQFISVFLGLRLQNLIAHQHDVILILRDNIIPRTWLDSVILQEWKNVLRINQNDDKG
;
A
#
# COMPACT_ATOMS: atom_id res chain seq x y z
N MET A 1 -3.61 7.69 -17.76
CA MET A 1 -3.80 7.68 -16.30
C MET A 1 -2.48 7.28 -15.65
N THR A 2 -1.56 8.23 -15.53
CA THR A 2 -0.17 8.02 -15.08
C THR A 2 0.22 9.16 -14.14
N TYR A 3 -0.66 9.51 -13.20
CA TYR A 3 -0.46 10.69 -12.35
C TYR A 3 0.45 10.43 -11.13
N TYR A 4 0.68 9.18 -10.74
CA TYR A 4 1.35 8.88 -9.47
C TYR A 4 2.86 8.60 -9.57
N LEU A 5 3.41 8.42 -10.78
CA LEU A 5 4.81 8.06 -11.00
C LEU A 5 5.45 8.87 -12.14
N HIS A 6 5.11 10.16 -12.24
CA HIS A 6 5.80 11.07 -13.17
C HIS A 6 7.00 11.77 -12.51
N SER A 7 7.74 11.06 -11.66
CA SER A 7 8.94 11.57 -11.01
C SER A 7 10.16 10.86 -11.56
N SER A 8 10.92 11.60 -12.37
CA SER A 8 12.15 11.24 -13.08
C SER A 8 13.36 10.90 -12.20
N ARG A 9 13.18 10.18 -11.09
CA ARG A 9 14.27 9.59 -10.30
C ARG A 9 14.10 8.07 -10.28
N PRO A 10 15.16 7.30 -10.58
CA PRO A 10 15.02 5.87 -10.63
C PRO A 10 14.75 5.40 -9.19
N LEU A 11 13.62 4.70 -9.00
CA LEU A 11 13.28 4.02 -7.74
C LEU A 11 14.32 2.96 -7.37
N SER A 12 15.33 2.74 -8.22
CA SER A 12 16.50 1.92 -7.98
C SER A 12 17.27 2.30 -6.72
N GLU A 13 17.22 3.55 -6.25
CA GLU A 13 17.84 3.92 -4.97
C GLU A 13 17.11 3.30 -3.76
N LEU A 14 15.79 3.07 -3.87
CA LEU A 14 15.00 2.46 -2.78
C LEU A 14 15.47 1.02 -2.49
N LYS A 15 16.06 0.32 -3.46
CA LYS A 15 16.58 -1.05 -3.26
C LYS A 15 17.61 -1.14 -2.13
N THR A 16 18.32 -0.03 -1.87
CA THR A 16 19.37 0.03 -0.85
C THR A 16 18.85 0.17 0.58
N LEU A 17 17.55 0.49 0.74
CA LEU A 17 16.96 0.74 2.06
C LEU A 17 16.59 -0.57 2.76
N PRO A 18 17.12 -0.83 3.97
CA PRO A 18 16.76 -2.02 4.73
C PRO A 18 15.32 -1.92 5.25
N ILE A 19 14.69 -3.08 5.42
CA ILE A 19 13.29 -3.22 5.88
C ILE A 19 13.04 -2.44 7.18
N SER A 20 13.98 -2.49 8.13
CA SER A 20 13.85 -1.81 9.42
C SER A 20 13.85 -0.28 9.31
N LEU A 21 14.58 0.29 8.35
CA LEU A 21 14.59 1.73 8.09
C LEU A 21 13.31 2.15 7.38
N MET A 22 12.85 1.36 6.40
CA MET A 22 11.58 1.62 5.71
C MET A 22 10.41 1.59 6.70
N ALA A 23 10.37 0.60 7.61
CA ALA A 23 9.32 0.52 8.64
C ALA A 23 9.29 1.76 9.54
N LYS A 24 10.46 2.25 9.96
CA LYS A 24 10.56 3.48 10.77
C LYS A 24 10.13 4.72 9.99
N LEU A 25 10.50 4.81 8.71
CA LEU A 25 10.15 5.92 7.85
C LEU A 25 8.63 6.03 7.69
N ILE A 26 7.98 4.92 7.32
CA ILE A 26 6.53 4.88 7.07
C ILE A 26 5.73 5.12 8.35
N ALA A 27 6.18 4.58 9.48
CA ALA A 27 5.52 4.79 10.77
C ALA A 27 5.75 6.20 11.36
N HIS A 28 6.62 7.02 10.77
CA HIS A 28 6.96 8.32 11.33
C HIS A 28 5.79 9.31 11.20
N PRO A 29 5.34 9.96 12.30
CA PRO A 29 4.20 10.87 12.25
C PRO A 29 4.43 12.07 11.32
N ASP A 30 5.67 12.55 11.23
CA ASP A 30 6.05 13.68 10.37
C ASP A 30 6.27 13.28 8.90
N LEU A 31 6.07 12.00 8.54
CA LEU A 31 6.07 11.61 7.12
C LEU A 31 4.86 12.26 6.44
N PHE A 32 5.16 13.32 5.70
CA PHE A 32 4.17 14.09 4.97
C PHE A 32 3.90 13.46 3.60
N VAL A 33 2.62 13.21 3.33
CA VAL A 33 2.17 12.59 2.09
C VAL A 33 1.45 13.64 1.26
N ILE A 34 1.94 13.88 0.05
CA ILE A 34 1.28 14.79 -0.88
C ILE A 34 0.18 14.00 -1.60
N GLN A 35 -1.04 14.53 -1.56
CA GLN A 35 -2.28 13.95 -2.13
C GLN A 35 -2.82 12.71 -1.40
N THR A 36 -2.20 11.54 -1.52
CA THR A 36 -2.79 10.29 -1.01
C THR A 36 -1.76 9.30 -0.48
N GLU A 37 -2.10 8.60 0.62
CA GLU A 37 -1.32 7.46 1.14
C GLU A 37 -1.25 6.29 0.14
N TYR A 38 -2.13 6.28 -0.87
CA TYR A 38 -2.02 5.34 -1.99
C TYR A 38 -0.69 5.48 -2.75
N SER A 39 -0.15 6.69 -2.89
CA SER A 39 1.17 6.90 -3.51
C SER A 39 2.28 6.16 -2.75
N ILE A 40 2.23 6.15 -1.42
CA ILE A 40 3.16 5.41 -0.56
C ILE A 40 2.96 3.91 -0.74
N TYR A 41 1.71 3.44 -0.78
CA TYR A 41 1.44 2.02 -1.05
C TYR A 41 2.05 1.56 -2.38
N VAL A 42 1.89 2.35 -3.45
CA VAL A 42 2.52 2.03 -4.75
C VAL A 42 4.04 2.03 -4.62
N MET A 43 4.65 3.04 -3.99
CA MET A 43 6.09 3.09 -3.75
C MET A 43 6.60 1.87 -2.96
N LEU A 44 5.88 1.46 -1.91
CA LEU A 44 6.22 0.27 -1.11
C LEU A 44 6.09 -1.01 -1.93
N LYS A 45 5.11 -1.10 -2.82
CA LYS A 45 4.96 -2.23 -3.74
C LYS A 45 6.16 -2.36 -4.67
N TYR A 46 6.62 -1.23 -5.22
CA TYR A 46 7.85 -1.16 -6.01
C TYR A 46 9.08 -1.58 -5.19
N TRP A 47 9.25 -0.99 -4.01
CA TRP A 47 10.37 -1.31 -3.13
C TRP A 47 10.38 -2.79 -2.73
N MET A 48 9.23 -3.36 -2.37
CA MET A 48 9.10 -4.77 -2.00
C MET A 48 9.47 -5.68 -3.18
N TYR A 49 9.05 -5.34 -4.40
CA TYR A 49 9.46 -6.08 -5.59
C TYR A 49 10.98 -6.06 -5.80
N TYR A 50 11.63 -4.90 -5.60
CA TYR A 50 13.09 -4.81 -5.66
C TYR A 50 13.82 -5.60 -4.58
N GLN A 51 13.23 -5.75 -3.39
CA GLN A 51 13.81 -6.61 -2.34
C GLN A 51 13.73 -8.10 -2.70
N ILE A 52 12.69 -8.51 -3.44
CA ILE A 52 12.51 -9.89 -3.90
C ILE A 52 13.39 -10.20 -5.12
N PHE A 53 13.51 -9.24 -6.05
CA PHE A 53 14.30 -9.36 -7.27
C PHE A 53 15.38 -8.27 -7.37
N PRO A 54 16.51 -8.42 -6.65
CA PRO A 54 17.58 -7.41 -6.63
C PRO A 54 18.23 -7.14 -8.00
N GLU A 55 18.21 -8.14 -8.88
CA GLU A 55 18.78 -8.12 -10.24
C GLU A 55 17.81 -7.58 -11.32
N SER A 56 16.58 -7.21 -10.94
CA SER A 56 15.61 -6.71 -11.91
C SER A 56 15.93 -5.26 -12.31
N ASP A 57 16.18 -5.05 -13.60
CA ASP A 57 16.25 -3.72 -14.18
C ASP A 57 14.83 -3.13 -14.34
N GLU A 58 14.61 -2.01 -13.65
CA GLU A 58 13.46 -1.09 -13.76
C GLU A 58 12.12 -1.72 -14.23
N PRO A 59 11.48 -2.55 -13.38
CA PRO A 59 10.23 -3.20 -13.72
C PRO A 59 9.10 -2.17 -13.92
N SER A 60 8.29 -2.39 -14.95
CA SER A 60 7.09 -1.58 -15.18
C SER A 60 6.03 -1.85 -14.10
N ILE A 61 5.14 -0.87 -13.84
CA ILE A 61 4.05 -1.06 -12.87
C ILE A 61 3.16 -2.25 -13.24
N ASN A 62 2.99 -2.51 -14.54
CA ASN A 62 2.17 -3.60 -15.05
C ASN A 62 2.80 -4.95 -14.72
N THR A 63 4.12 -5.09 -14.89
CA THR A 63 4.86 -6.30 -14.54
C THR A 63 4.75 -6.61 -13.04
N ILE A 64 4.87 -5.58 -12.20
CA ILE A 64 4.72 -5.71 -10.74
C ILE A 64 3.29 -6.11 -10.39
N ASN A 65 2.29 -5.45 -11.00
CA ASN A 65 0.88 -5.77 -10.78
C ASN A 65 0.57 -7.19 -11.22
N GLU A 66 1.05 -7.63 -12.38
CA GLU A 66 0.88 -8.99 -12.88
C GLU A 66 1.53 -10.02 -11.96
N TYR A 67 2.73 -9.74 -11.45
CA TYR A 67 3.38 -10.60 -10.47
C TYR A 67 2.52 -10.74 -9.21
N PHE A 68 2.11 -9.64 -8.58
CA PHE A 68 1.30 -9.70 -7.35
C PHE A 68 -0.15 -10.17 -7.57
N CYS A 69 -0.72 -9.98 -8.76
CA CYS A 69 -2.03 -10.52 -9.13
C CYS A 69 -1.97 -12.02 -9.46
N SER A 70 -0.84 -12.51 -10.01
CA SER A 70 -0.66 -13.91 -10.38
C SER A 70 -0.25 -14.81 -9.21
N LEU A 71 0.10 -14.23 -8.06
CA LEU A 71 0.18 -14.90 -6.77
C LEU A 71 -1.24 -15.32 -6.32
N THR A 72 -1.84 -16.28 -7.02
CA THR A 72 -3.07 -16.98 -6.66
C THR A 72 -2.81 -18.00 -5.55
N GLU A 73 -1.97 -17.68 -4.59
CA GLU A 73 -1.94 -18.44 -3.35
C GLU A 73 -3.13 -18.02 -2.49
N THR A 74 -3.77 -18.99 -1.86
CA THR A 74 -4.93 -18.82 -0.96
C THR A 74 -4.66 -17.84 0.19
N LEU A 75 -3.42 -17.37 0.33
CA LEU A 75 -2.93 -16.49 1.38
C LEU A 75 -2.34 -15.20 0.76
N PRO A 76 -2.67 -14.02 1.32
CA PRO A 76 -2.00 -12.75 1.00
C PRO A 76 -0.48 -12.83 1.12
N TYR A 77 0.25 -12.14 0.24
CA TYR A 77 1.72 -12.17 0.18
C TYR A 77 2.35 -11.86 1.54
N LEU A 78 1.84 -10.87 2.29
CA LEU A 78 2.39 -10.52 3.61
C LEU A 78 2.30 -11.65 4.65
N LEU A 79 1.42 -12.64 4.47
CA LEU A 79 1.27 -13.77 5.39
C LEU A 79 2.16 -14.97 5.01
N THR A 80 2.79 -14.95 3.83
CA THR A 80 3.76 -15.96 3.40
C THR A 80 5.04 -15.93 4.25
N ALA A 81 5.83 -16.99 4.22
CA ALA A 81 7.08 -17.06 4.99
C ALA A 81 8.06 -15.93 4.62
N GLU A 82 8.13 -15.58 3.33
CA GLU A 82 8.97 -14.50 2.80
C GLU A 82 8.36 -13.13 3.02
N GLY A 83 7.03 -13.01 2.98
CA GLY A 83 6.32 -11.74 3.13
C GLY A 83 6.27 -11.21 4.56
N LYS A 84 6.41 -12.08 5.57
CA LYS A 84 6.29 -11.72 7.00
C LYS A 84 7.23 -10.61 7.44
N GLN A 85 8.41 -10.51 6.86
CA GLN A 85 9.37 -9.43 7.16
C GLN A 85 8.84 -8.05 6.79
N PHE A 86 8.01 -7.96 5.74
CA PHE A 86 7.46 -6.70 5.25
C PHE A 86 6.22 -6.23 6.03
N ILE A 87 5.59 -7.10 6.82
CA ILE A 87 4.41 -6.76 7.66
C ILE A 87 4.64 -5.47 8.44
N SER A 88 5.82 -5.33 9.07
CA SER A 88 6.15 -4.15 9.88
C SER A 88 6.12 -2.84 9.09
N VAL A 89 6.44 -2.88 7.81
CA VAL A 89 6.43 -1.71 6.91
C VAL A 89 5.00 -1.34 6.53
N PHE A 90 4.20 -2.33 6.13
CA PHE A 90 2.81 -2.11 5.72
C PHE A 90 1.88 -1.76 6.89
N LEU A 91 2.18 -2.20 8.11
CA LEU A 91 1.46 -1.79 9.32
C LEU A 91 1.70 -0.31 9.68
N GLY A 92 2.81 0.28 9.22
CA GLY A 92 3.05 1.71 9.38
C GLY A 92 2.13 2.58 8.52
N LEU A 93 1.50 2.01 7.48
CA LEU A 93 0.59 2.75 6.61
C LEU A 93 -0.64 3.19 7.39
N ARG A 94 -1.04 4.44 7.16
CA ARG A 94 -2.28 4.98 7.68
C ARG A 94 -3.43 4.46 6.82
N LEU A 95 -3.89 3.23 7.09
CA LEU A 95 -4.90 2.53 6.27
C LEU A 95 -6.19 3.36 6.06
N GLN A 96 -6.56 4.20 7.03
CA GLN A 96 -7.67 5.16 6.91
C GLN A 96 -7.49 6.15 5.75
N ASN A 97 -6.27 6.65 5.55
CA ASN A 97 -5.93 7.58 4.47
C ASN A 97 -5.68 6.86 3.14
N LEU A 98 -5.48 5.54 3.19
CA LEU A 98 -5.30 4.69 2.01
C LEU A 98 -6.63 4.46 1.28
N ILE A 99 -7.76 4.51 2.01
CA ILE A 99 -9.13 4.31 1.50
C ILE A 99 -9.81 5.67 1.22
N ALA A 100 -9.04 6.72 0.92
CA ALA A 100 -9.59 8.05 0.63
C ALA A 100 -10.42 8.08 -0.67
N HIS A 101 -10.13 7.19 -1.64
CA HIS A 101 -10.88 7.08 -2.90
C HIS A 101 -11.32 5.65 -3.21
N GLN A 102 -12.54 5.51 -3.76
CA GLN A 102 -13.11 4.21 -4.15
C GLN A 102 -12.21 3.42 -5.12
N HIS A 103 -11.50 4.11 -6.03
CA HIS A 103 -10.63 3.45 -6.99
C HIS A 103 -9.42 2.78 -6.32
N ASP A 104 -8.87 3.41 -5.29
CA ASP A 104 -7.70 2.91 -4.54
C ASP A 104 -8.04 1.58 -3.85
N VAL A 105 -9.25 1.48 -3.28
CA VAL A 105 -9.76 0.25 -2.65
C VAL A 105 -9.82 -0.90 -3.64
N ILE A 106 -10.32 -0.65 -4.86
CA ILE A 106 -10.43 -1.70 -5.90
C ILE A 106 -9.03 -2.17 -6.31
N LEU A 107 -8.07 -1.25 -6.46
CA LEU A 107 -6.69 -1.58 -6.82
C LEU A 107 -5.97 -2.37 -5.72
N ILE A 108 -6.13 -1.98 -4.45
CA ILE A 108 -5.53 -2.69 -3.31
C ILE A 108 -6.16 -4.07 -3.13
N LEU A 109 -7.49 -4.21 -3.28
CA LEU A 109 -8.15 -5.52 -3.17
C LEU A 109 -7.83 -6.46 -4.33
N ARG A 110 -7.45 -5.91 -5.49
CA ARG A 110 -6.97 -6.67 -6.64
C ARG A 110 -5.53 -7.15 -6.43
N ASP A 111 -4.70 -6.37 -5.74
CA ASP A 111 -3.37 -6.80 -5.33
C ASP A 111 -3.48 -7.83 -4.19
N ASN A 112 -2.90 -9.02 -4.33
CA ASN A 112 -2.92 -10.04 -3.25
C ASN A 112 -1.85 -9.79 -2.18
N ILE A 113 -1.63 -8.53 -1.79
CA ILE A 113 -0.55 -8.12 -0.87
C ILE A 113 -1.06 -8.01 0.56
N ILE A 114 -2.03 -7.10 0.79
CA ILE A 114 -2.56 -6.79 2.12
C ILE A 114 -3.74 -7.71 2.44
N PRO A 115 -3.78 -8.35 3.63
CA PRO A 115 -4.94 -9.11 4.06
C PRO A 115 -6.22 -8.25 4.10
N ARG A 116 -7.32 -8.79 3.55
CA ARG A 116 -8.63 -8.12 3.58
C ARG A 116 -9.08 -7.78 5.01
N THR A 117 -8.73 -8.61 5.97
CA THR A 117 -9.02 -8.41 7.39
C THR A 117 -8.49 -7.09 7.97
N TRP A 118 -7.40 -6.55 7.41
CA TRP A 118 -6.88 -5.24 7.83
C TRP A 118 -7.77 -4.10 7.33
N LEU A 119 -8.30 -4.24 6.11
CA LEU A 119 -9.18 -3.26 5.48
C LEU A 119 -10.59 -3.29 6.05
N ASP A 120 -11.09 -4.45 6.48
CA ASP A 120 -12.46 -4.61 7.00
C ASP A 120 -12.76 -3.63 8.14
N SER A 121 -11.80 -3.47 9.06
CA SER A 121 -11.95 -2.54 10.19
C SER A 121 -12.08 -1.08 9.74
N VAL A 122 -11.32 -0.68 8.72
CA VAL A 122 -11.29 0.68 8.19
C VAL A 122 -12.53 0.95 7.34
N ILE A 123 -12.88 0.02 6.45
CA ILE A 123 -14.09 0.10 5.62
C ILE A 123 -15.33 0.22 6.49
N LEU A 124 -15.39 -0.53 7.61
CA LEU A 124 -16.50 -0.43 8.55
C LEU A 124 -16.57 0.94 9.22
N GLN A 125 -15.43 1.55 9.58
CA GLN A 125 -15.39 2.89 10.16
C GLN A 125 -15.81 3.95 9.14
N GLU A 126 -15.30 3.90 7.92
CA GLU A 126 -15.70 4.83 6.85
C GLU A 126 -17.18 4.68 6.49
N TRP A 127 -17.69 3.46 6.45
CA TRP A 127 -19.12 3.22 6.24
C TRP A 127 -19.96 3.78 7.40
N LYS A 128 -19.53 3.62 8.65
CA LYS A 128 -20.19 4.26 9.80
C LYS A 128 -20.17 5.78 9.69
N ASN A 129 -19.08 6.39 9.25
CA ASN A 129 -18.97 7.83 9.02
C ASN A 129 -19.97 8.28 7.94
N VAL A 130 -20.02 7.57 6.80
CA VAL A 130 -20.99 7.83 5.72
C VAL A 130 -22.43 7.72 6.22
N LEU A 131 -22.75 6.69 7.02
CA LEU A 131 -24.07 6.55 7.63
C LEU A 131 -24.39 7.70 8.60
N ARG A 132 -23.43 8.12 9.43
CA ARG A 132 -23.61 9.24 10.38
C ARG A 132 -23.91 10.55 9.64
N ILE A 133 -23.16 10.82 8.57
CA ILE A 133 -23.38 11.98 7.69
C ILE A 133 -24.78 11.90 7.05
N ASN A 134 -25.15 10.74 6.49
CA ASN A 134 -26.45 10.56 5.85
C ASN A 134 -27.64 10.65 6.82
N GLN A 135 -27.44 10.31 8.09
CA GLN A 135 -28.45 10.42 9.15
C GLN A 135 -28.53 11.84 9.75
N ASN A 136 -27.70 12.78 9.27
CA ASN A 136 -27.64 14.16 9.75
C ASN A 136 -27.34 14.28 11.26
N ASP A 137 -26.67 13.27 11.82
CA ASP A 137 -26.31 13.19 13.25
C ASP A 137 -24.97 13.88 13.56
N ASP A 138 -24.37 14.53 12.56
CA ASP A 138 -23.28 15.49 12.75
C ASP A 138 -23.85 16.75 13.43
N LYS A 139 -23.91 16.71 14.75
CA LYS A 139 -23.88 17.94 15.56
C LYS A 139 -22.48 18.50 15.39
N GLY A 140 -22.35 19.49 14.51
CA GLY A 140 -21.08 20.14 14.15
C GLY A 140 -20.24 20.61 15.33
#